data_AF-A0AA36D112-F1
#
_entry.id   AF-A0AA36D112-F1
#
_cell.length_a   1.000
_cell.length_b   1.000
_cell.length_c   1.000
_cell.angle_alpha   90.00
_cell.angle_beta   90.00
_cell.angle_gamma   90.00
#
_symmetry.space_group_name_H-M   'P 1'
#
loop_
_entity.id
_entity.type
_entity.pdbx_description
1 polymer ?
#
loop_
_entity_poly.entity_id
_entity_poly.type
_entity_poly.pdbx_seq_one_letter_code
_entity_poly.pdbx_strand_id
1 'polypeptide(L)'
;MIRLFAGFRAKIKQQCKILGVPLRIQCYFPFFLIYYLHLALALECTGNEDCSARWPEAFCVRGRCKCPADTVRKTSPSRGWICLAVLDASTGQIGSALTCPLPFGAGYGVIRREGSRPVYCASRQTAKSQNNGSTSACPHGYECIPGHGIPLPLDGVCCPNQETSCSQPIFEHEDGILNRWAWDGNGCHELSWNPARPSTANNFLTKEQCESYCVHDSL
;
A
#
# COMPACT_ATOMS: atom_id res chain seq x y z
N MET A 1 24.43 18.65 -0.96
CA MET A 1 25.31 17.57 -1.49
C MET A 1 26.78 17.67 -1.03
N ILE A 2 27.41 18.85 -0.94
CA ILE A 2 28.85 18.96 -0.63
C ILE A 2 29.23 18.67 0.84
N ARG A 3 28.34 18.93 1.81
CA ARG A 3 28.64 18.75 3.25
C ARG A 3 28.60 17.29 3.75
N LEU A 4 27.93 16.36 3.04
CA LEU A 4 27.93 14.93 3.41
C LEU A 4 29.26 14.22 3.05
N PHE A 5 29.96 14.69 2.01
CA PHE A 5 31.23 14.10 1.57
C PHE A 5 32.39 14.34 2.56
N ALA A 6 32.37 15.47 3.29
CA ALA A 6 33.44 15.81 4.22
C ALA A 6 33.46 14.92 5.47
N GLY A 7 32.29 14.62 6.05
CA GLY A 7 32.16 13.76 7.22
C GLY A 7 32.51 12.29 6.95
N PHE A 8 32.23 11.82 5.74
CA PHE A 8 32.52 10.44 5.32
C PHE A 8 34.01 10.18 5.12
N ARG A 9 34.75 11.15 4.53
CA ARG A 9 36.21 11.07 4.39
C ARG A 9 36.95 11.03 5.73
N ALA A 10 36.45 11.74 6.74
CA ALA A 10 37.08 11.77 8.07
C ALA A 10 36.99 10.40 8.77
N LYS A 11 35.83 9.74 8.71
CA LYS A 11 35.62 8.41 9.30
C LYS A 11 36.43 7.31 8.63
N ILE A 12 36.52 7.31 7.29
CA ILE A 12 37.32 6.32 6.53
C ILE A 12 38.81 6.43 6.87
N LYS A 13 39.35 7.65 6.99
CA LYS A 13 40.75 7.88 7.39
C LYS A 13 41.05 7.32 8.78
N GLN A 14 40.10 7.45 9.72
CA GLN A 14 40.30 7.00 11.10
C GLN A 14 40.26 5.47 11.22
N GLN A 15 39.42 4.78 10.46
CA GLN A 15 39.33 3.31 10.45
C GLN A 15 40.49 2.62 9.70
N CYS A 16 40.96 3.16 8.58
CA CYS A 16 42.16 2.62 7.90
C CYS A 16 43.43 2.75 8.76
N LYS A 17 43.49 3.79 9.62
CA LYS A 17 44.59 3.99 10.57
C LYS A 17 44.59 2.96 11.71
N ILE A 18 43.41 2.50 12.15
CA ILE A 18 43.25 1.46 13.18
C ILE A 18 43.66 0.07 12.66
N LEU A 19 43.42 -0.20 11.37
CA LEU A 19 43.69 -1.50 10.74
C LEU A 19 45.10 -1.64 10.16
N GLY A 20 45.95 -0.61 10.26
CA GLY A 20 47.34 -0.66 9.77
C GLY A 20 47.50 -0.79 8.25
N VAL A 21 46.43 -0.57 7.49
CA VAL A 21 46.42 -0.73 6.02
C VAL A 21 46.82 0.60 5.36
N PRO A 22 47.74 0.60 4.37
CA PRO A 22 48.10 1.82 3.67
C PRO A 22 46.89 2.45 3.00
N LEU A 23 46.80 3.79 3.05
CA LEU A 23 45.72 4.61 2.50
C LEU A 23 45.74 4.60 0.95
N ARG A 24 45.58 3.42 0.35
CA ARG A 24 45.46 3.15 -1.08
C ARG A 24 44.05 2.65 -1.43
N ILE A 25 43.79 2.50 -2.72
CA ILE A 25 42.51 2.11 -3.35
C ILE A 25 41.81 0.93 -2.65
N GLN A 26 42.58 -0.01 -2.07
CA GLN A 26 42.08 -1.17 -1.30
C GLN A 26 41.24 -0.82 -0.06
N CYS A 27 41.48 0.33 0.58
CA CYS A 27 40.74 0.73 1.78
C CYS A 27 39.35 1.33 1.46
N TYR A 28 39.17 1.86 0.26
CA TYR A 28 37.91 2.44 -0.21
C TYR A 28 37.01 1.43 -0.92
N PHE A 29 37.59 0.38 -1.52
CA PHE A 29 36.86 -0.62 -2.30
C PHE A 29 35.70 -1.30 -1.53
N PRO A 30 35.86 -1.81 -0.29
CA PRO A 30 34.74 -2.41 0.44
C PRO A 30 33.67 -1.38 0.82
N PHE A 31 34.03 -0.12 1.09
CA PHE A 31 33.06 0.94 1.36
C PHE A 31 32.29 1.37 0.11
N PHE A 32 32.95 1.43 -1.04
CA PHE A 32 32.27 1.64 -2.32
C PHE A 32 31.33 0.47 -2.63
N LEU A 33 31.77 -0.78 -2.42
CA LEU A 33 30.93 -1.95 -2.61
C LEU A 33 29.70 -1.92 -1.70
N ILE A 34 29.87 -1.62 -0.41
CA ILE A 34 28.77 -1.47 0.56
C ILE A 34 27.85 -0.30 0.20
N TYR A 35 28.40 0.81 -0.29
CA TYR A 35 27.62 1.96 -0.76
C TYR A 35 26.81 1.64 -2.03
N TYR A 36 27.39 0.93 -3.00
CA TYR A 36 26.69 0.46 -4.20
C TYR A 36 25.65 -0.61 -3.86
N LEU A 37 25.93 -1.51 -2.90
CA LEU A 37 24.95 -2.46 -2.35
C LEU A 37 23.79 -1.73 -1.65
N HIS A 38 24.07 -0.68 -0.86
CA HIS A 38 23.02 0.15 -0.25
C HIS A 38 22.21 0.96 -1.27
N LEU A 39 22.84 1.43 -2.35
CA LEU A 39 22.15 2.09 -3.47
C LEU A 39 21.26 1.12 -4.24
N ALA A 40 21.73 -0.11 -4.49
CA ALA A 40 20.94 -1.16 -5.11
C ALA A 40 19.77 -1.62 -4.22
N LEU A 41 19.98 -1.70 -2.90
CA LEU A 41 18.94 -1.98 -1.91
C LEU A 41 17.95 -0.81 -1.69
N ALA A 42 18.24 0.39 -2.23
CA ALA A 42 17.38 1.56 -2.07
C ALA A 42 16.35 1.75 -3.20
N LEU A 43 16.44 0.94 -4.26
CA LEU A 43 15.50 0.96 -5.38
C LEU A 43 14.29 0.08 -5.05
N GLU A 44 13.10 0.69 -4.99
CA GLU A 44 11.81 -0.02 -4.84
C GLU A 44 11.36 -0.67 -6.14
N CYS A 45 11.76 -0.12 -7.29
CA CYS A 45 11.38 -0.58 -8.62
C CYS A 45 12.47 -0.27 -9.66
N THR A 46 12.49 -1.06 -10.72
CA THR A 46 13.33 -0.90 -11.92
C THR A 46 12.51 -0.55 -13.16
N GLY A 47 11.26 -1.06 -13.22
CA GLY A 47 10.29 -0.75 -14.26
C GLY A 47 8.88 -0.53 -13.71
N ASN A 48 7.93 -0.19 -14.57
CA ASN A 48 6.55 0.06 -14.17
C ASN A 48 5.85 -1.21 -13.71
N GLU A 49 6.22 -2.34 -14.31
CA GLU A 49 5.74 -3.69 -14.00
C GLU A 49 5.92 -4.05 -12.52
N ASP A 50 7.04 -3.64 -11.90
CA ASP A 50 7.29 -3.87 -10.47
C ASP A 50 6.23 -3.17 -9.59
N CYS A 51 5.81 -1.97 -10.01
CA CYS A 51 4.82 -1.17 -9.30
C CYS A 51 3.39 -1.61 -9.62
N SER A 52 3.09 -1.86 -10.90
CA SER A 52 1.76 -2.24 -11.37
C SER A 52 1.34 -3.63 -10.87
N ALA A 53 2.31 -4.54 -10.68
CA ALA A 53 2.08 -5.83 -10.01
C ALA A 53 1.56 -5.67 -8.58
N ARG A 54 1.97 -4.59 -7.89
CA ARG A 54 1.54 -4.33 -6.51
C ARG A 54 0.23 -3.54 -6.44
N TRP A 55 0.08 -2.53 -7.30
CA TRP A 55 -1.12 -1.72 -7.41
C TRP A 55 -1.37 -1.32 -8.86
N PRO A 56 -2.58 -1.52 -9.42
CA PRO A 56 -2.87 -1.23 -10.83
C PRO A 56 -2.44 0.16 -11.25
N GLU A 57 -1.82 0.23 -12.44
CA GLU A 57 -1.40 1.48 -13.08
C GLU A 57 -0.38 2.32 -12.28
N ALA A 58 0.14 1.79 -11.17
CA ALA A 58 1.28 2.39 -10.50
C ALA A 58 2.53 2.28 -11.38
N PHE A 59 3.39 3.30 -11.29
CA PHE A 59 4.54 3.45 -12.19
C PHE A 59 5.81 3.81 -11.41
N CYS A 60 6.95 3.45 -12.00
CA CYS A 60 8.25 3.64 -11.38
C CYS A 60 8.87 4.97 -11.78
N VAL A 61 9.24 5.79 -10.79
CA VAL A 61 9.93 7.06 -11.01
C VAL A 61 11.19 7.11 -10.19
N ARG A 62 12.35 7.09 -10.87
CA ARG A 62 13.68 7.17 -10.23
C ARG A 62 13.84 6.13 -9.11
N GLY A 63 13.37 4.92 -9.35
CA GLY A 63 13.48 3.83 -8.40
C GLY A 63 12.45 3.81 -7.28
N ARG A 64 11.34 4.55 -7.40
CA ARG A 64 10.24 4.56 -6.42
C ARG A 64 8.89 4.42 -7.08
N CYS A 65 8.02 3.61 -6.49
CA CYS A 65 6.66 3.45 -6.99
C CYS A 65 5.81 4.67 -6.67
N LYS A 66 5.06 5.12 -7.68
CA LYS A 66 4.11 6.23 -7.62
C LYS A 66 2.75 5.73 -8.02
N CYS A 67 1.75 6.24 -7.30
CA CYS A 67 0.36 5.97 -7.62
C CYS A 67 -0.06 6.73 -8.90
N PRO A 68 -1.00 6.18 -9.68
CA PRO A 68 -1.53 6.83 -10.89
C PRO A 68 -2.22 8.16 -10.58
N ALA A 69 -2.63 8.89 -11.62
CA ALA A 69 -3.44 10.10 -11.48
C ALA A 69 -4.72 9.80 -10.67
N ASP A 70 -5.29 10.84 -10.05
CA ASP A 70 -6.54 10.75 -9.27
C ASP A 70 -6.50 9.76 -8.11
N THR A 71 -5.30 9.44 -7.64
CA THR A 71 -5.08 8.60 -6.45
C THR A 71 -4.03 9.19 -5.52
N VAL A 72 -4.06 8.77 -4.26
CA VAL A 72 -3.09 9.18 -3.24
C VAL A 72 -2.45 7.96 -2.61
N ARG A 73 -1.12 7.92 -2.60
CA ARG A 73 -0.34 6.88 -1.92
C ARG A 73 -0.56 6.95 -0.41
N LYS A 74 -0.99 5.83 0.18
CA LYS A 74 -1.14 5.66 1.62
C LYS A 74 -0.39 4.43 2.10
N THR A 75 -0.07 4.42 3.39
CA THR A 75 0.49 3.25 4.07
C THR A 75 -0.61 2.21 4.30
N SER A 76 -0.27 0.94 4.12
CA SER A 76 -1.13 -0.20 4.47
C SER A 76 -0.30 -1.16 5.32
N PRO A 77 -0.82 -1.62 6.47
CA PRO A 77 -0.17 -2.68 7.24
C PRO A 77 0.08 -3.96 6.43
N SER A 78 -0.89 -4.43 5.64
CA SER A 78 -0.77 -5.70 4.90
C SER A 78 0.07 -5.57 3.64
N ARG A 79 -0.02 -4.44 2.93
CA ARG A 79 0.61 -4.25 1.60
C ARG A 79 1.71 -3.20 1.59
N GLY A 80 2.11 -2.66 2.74
CA GLY A 80 3.14 -1.61 2.85
C GLY A 80 2.64 -0.25 2.33
N TRP A 81 2.23 -0.19 1.07
CA TRP A 81 1.55 0.96 0.47
C TRP A 81 0.45 0.53 -0.49
N ILE A 82 -0.53 1.41 -0.65
CA ILE A 82 -1.67 1.28 -1.54
C ILE A 82 -1.96 2.65 -2.18
N CYS A 83 -2.78 2.67 -3.24
CA CYS A 83 -3.27 3.91 -3.83
C CYS A 83 -4.78 4.02 -3.60
N LEU A 84 -5.20 5.03 -2.83
CA LEU A 84 -6.62 5.31 -2.64
C LEU A 84 -7.11 6.22 -3.75
N ALA A 85 -8.25 5.85 -4.34
CA ALA A 85 -8.95 6.70 -5.29
C ALA A 85 -9.45 7.99 -4.63
N VAL A 86 -9.23 9.12 -5.32
CA VAL A 86 -9.77 10.43 -4.94
C VAL A 86 -11.19 10.60 -5.47
N LEU A 87 -11.47 10.02 -6.64
CA LEU A 87 -12.76 10.13 -7.30
C LEU A 87 -13.68 8.96 -6.91
N ASP A 88 -14.95 9.28 -6.73
CA ASP A 88 -16.01 8.31 -6.52
C ASP A 88 -16.41 7.66 -7.85
N ALA A 89 -16.44 6.33 -7.89
CA ALA A 89 -16.69 5.56 -9.10
C ALA A 89 -18.11 5.71 -9.64
N SER A 90 -19.08 6.10 -8.80
CA SER A 90 -20.47 6.26 -9.22
C SER A 90 -20.76 7.63 -9.82
N THR A 91 -20.07 8.66 -9.34
CA THR A 91 -20.32 10.06 -9.73
C THR A 91 -19.22 10.68 -10.57
N GLY A 92 -18.00 10.14 -10.54
CA GLY A 92 -16.81 10.75 -11.11
C GLY A 92 -16.34 12.02 -10.39
N GLN A 93 -16.97 12.37 -9.27
CA GLN A 93 -16.64 13.54 -8.46
C GLN A 93 -15.67 13.17 -7.32
N ILE A 94 -15.14 14.17 -6.61
CA ILE A 94 -14.30 13.94 -5.43
C ILE A 94 -15.12 13.17 -4.38
N GLY A 95 -14.66 11.97 -4.02
CA GLY A 95 -15.30 11.09 -3.07
C GLY A 95 -14.99 11.44 -1.61
N SER A 96 -15.40 10.54 -0.70
CA SER A 96 -15.11 10.66 0.72
C SER A 96 -13.61 10.67 1.00
N ALA A 97 -13.15 11.59 1.86
CA ALA A 97 -11.77 11.60 2.36
C ALA A 97 -11.41 10.34 3.16
N LEU A 98 -12.42 9.63 3.66
CA LEU A 98 -12.29 8.32 4.30
C LEU A 98 -12.77 7.27 3.32
N THR A 99 -11.88 6.42 2.82
CA THR A 99 -12.23 5.40 1.85
C THR A 99 -11.28 4.21 1.96
N CYS A 100 -11.78 3.02 1.65
CA CYS A 100 -10.98 1.82 1.55
C CYS A 100 -10.32 1.69 0.17
N PRO A 101 -9.21 0.91 0.07
CA PRO A 101 -8.53 0.66 -1.20
C PRO A 101 -9.41 0.00 -2.27
N LEU A 102 -10.31 -0.88 -1.84
CA LEU A 102 -11.21 -1.65 -2.69
C LEU A 102 -12.66 -1.43 -2.22
N PRO A 103 -13.65 -1.47 -3.13
CA PRO A 103 -13.50 -1.33 -4.58
C PRO A 103 -12.87 0.01 -4.95
N PHE A 104 -12.05 0.04 -6.01
CA PHE A 104 -11.41 1.27 -6.45
C PHE A 104 -12.47 2.32 -6.81
N GLY A 105 -12.47 3.45 -6.09
CA GLY A 105 -13.43 4.54 -6.23
C GLY A 105 -14.75 4.37 -5.48
N ALA A 106 -15.02 3.25 -4.79
CA ALA A 106 -16.22 3.10 -3.95
C ALA A 106 -15.93 2.51 -2.56
N GLY A 107 -14.66 2.53 -2.14
CA GLY A 107 -14.23 1.93 -0.88
C GLY A 107 -14.93 2.47 0.37
N TYR A 108 -15.54 3.67 0.33
CA TYR A 108 -16.36 4.19 1.43
C TYR A 108 -17.55 3.27 1.78
N GLY A 109 -18.10 2.57 0.78
CA GLY A 109 -19.22 1.64 0.95
C GLY A 109 -18.87 0.40 1.77
N VAL A 110 -17.58 0.03 1.84
CA VAL A 110 -17.12 -1.22 2.47
C VAL A 110 -16.31 -1.00 3.75
N ILE A 111 -16.23 0.24 4.23
CA ILE A 111 -15.65 0.56 5.54
C ILE A 111 -16.39 -0.25 6.62
N ARG A 112 -15.65 -0.78 7.59
CA ARG A 112 -16.25 -1.41 8.77
C ARG A 112 -17.16 -0.42 9.50
N ARG A 113 -18.39 -0.83 9.76
CA ARG A 113 -19.37 -0.03 10.50
C ARG A 113 -19.90 -0.78 11.73
N GLU A 114 -20.23 0.00 12.74
CA GLU A 114 -21.08 -0.41 13.86
C GLU A 114 -22.43 0.31 13.71
N GLY A 115 -23.45 -0.43 13.26
CA GLY A 115 -24.67 0.19 12.74
C GLY A 115 -24.35 1.06 11.53
N SER A 116 -24.68 2.36 11.61
CA SER A 116 -24.41 3.32 10.53
C SER A 116 -23.04 4.01 10.63
N ARG A 117 -22.35 3.88 11.76
CA ARG A 117 -21.14 4.67 12.07
C ARG A 117 -19.87 3.97 11.57
N PRO A 118 -18.98 4.66 10.84
CA PRO A 118 -17.66 4.13 10.52
C PRO A 118 -16.86 3.81 11.79
N VAL A 119 -16.12 2.70 11.76
CA VAL A 119 -15.12 2.38 12.78
C VAL A 119 -13.81 3.06 12.41
N TYR A 120 -13.41 4.00 13.27
CA TYR A 120 -12.20 4.79 13.11
C TYR A 120 -11.00 4.13 13.78
N CYS A 121 -9.80 4.44 13.29
CA CYS A 121 -8.56 3.90 13.81
C CYS A 121 -7.43 4.93 13.74
N ALA A 122 -6.35 4.68 14.48
CA ALA A 122 -5.15 5.50 14.47
C ALA A 122 -4.05 4.83 13.64
N SER A 123 -3.73 5.40 12.48
CA SER A 123 -2.78 4.80 11.53
C SER A 123 -1.32 4.82 12.00
N ARG A 124 -0.99 5.70 12.96
CA ARG A 124 0.38 5.90 13.47
C ARG A 124 0.70 5.12 14.75
N GLN A 125 -0.13 4.15 15.12
CA GLN A 125 0.14 3.36 16.32
C GLN A 125 1.33 2.42 16.11
N THR A 126 2.19 2.34 17.13
CA THR A 126 3.29 1.39 17.15
C THR A 126 2.72 -0.03 17.27
N ALA A 127 3.37 -1.03 16.67
CA ALA A 127 2.92 -2.43 16.69
C ALA A 127 2.64 -2.99 18.10
N LYS A 128 3.20 -2.39 19.16
CA LYS A 128 2.92 -2.72 20.57
C LYS A 128 1.53 -2.32 21.06
N SER A 129 0.86 -1.35 20.41
CA SER A 129 -0.49 -0.88 20.80
C SER A 129 -1.62 -1.71 20.19
N GLN A 130 -1.34 -2.49 19.13
CA GLN A 130 -2.36 -3.30 18.45
C GLN A 130 -2.83 -4.50 19.28
N ASN A 131 -2.01 -4.99 20.23
CA ASN A 131 -2.28 -6.20 21.00
C ASN A 131 -3.02 -5.98 22.33
N ASN A 132 -3.33 -4.73 22.69
CA ASN A 132 -3.93 -4.37 24.00
C ASN A 132 -5.39 -3.88 23.89
N GLY A 133 -6.14 -4.35 22.88
CA GLY A 133 -7.58 -4.06 22.78
C GLY A 133 -7.94 -2.57 22.78
N SER A 134 -7.04 -1.70 22.28
CA SER A 134 -7.26 -0.26 22.31
C SER A 134 -8.36 0.14 21.32
N THR A 135 -9.17 1.13 21.69
CA THR A 135 -10.30 1.72 20.91
C THR A 135 -9.91 2.37 19.58
N SER A 136 -8.67 2.17 19.15
CA SER A 136 -7.98 2.79 18.03
C SER A 136 -7.41 1.76 17.03
N ALA A 137 -7.49 0.48 17.37
CA ALA A 137 -7.09 -0.64 16.53
C ALA A 137 -8.29 -1.21 15.78
N CYS A 138 -8.06 -1.71 14.57
CA CYS A 138 -9.11 -2.38 13.81
C CYS A 138 -9.37 -3.79 14.32
N PRO A 139 -10.63 -4.27 14.25
CA PRO A 139 -10.96 -5.64 14.61
C PRO A 139 -10.26 -6.65 13.69
N HIS A 140 -10.23 -7.92 14.11
CA HIS A 140 -9.71 -9.00 13.27
C HIS A 140 -10.37 -9.02 11.89
N GLY A 141 -9.58 -9.26 10.85
CA GLY A 141 -10.03 -9.17 9.45
C GLY A 141 -10.04 -7.75 8.87
N TYR A 142 -9.66 -6.74 9.66
CA TYR A 142 -9.62 -5.35 9.21
C TYR A 142 -8.26 -4.72 9.51
N GLU A 143 -7.86 -3.77 8.67
CA GLU A 143 -6.65 -2.98 8.84
C GLU A 143 -6.95 -1.48 8.80
N CYS A 144 -6.09 -0.70 9.45
CA CYS A 144 -6.27 0.74 9.53
C CYS A 144 -5.72 1.43 8.28
N ILE A 145 -6.60 2.08 7.52
CA ILE A 145 -6.24 2.85 6.34
C ILE A 145 -6.39 4.35 6.62
N PRO A 146 -5.31 5.15 6.51
CA PRO A 146 -5.37 6.58 6.78
C PRO A 146 -6.13 7.34 5.70
N GLY A 147 -7.04 8.22 6.13
CA GLY A 147 -7.81 9.10 5.27
C GLY A 147 -6.98 10.23 4.63
N HIS A 148 -7.58 10.94 3.70
CA HIS A 148 -6.99 12.11 3.04
C HIS A 148 -7.14 13.37 3.91
N GLY A 149 -6.02 13.99 4.31
CA GLY A 149 -6.05 15.34 4.88
C GLY A 149 -6.71 15.46 6.26
N ILE A 150 -6.80 14.39 7.05
CA ILE A 150 -7.39 14.42 8.40
C ILE A 150 -6.28 14.37 9.46
N PRO A 151 -5.85 15.51 10.02
CA PRO A 151 -4.91 15.53 11.15
C PRO A 151 -5.69 15.32 12.46
N LEU A 152 -6.17 14.11 12.70
CA LEU A 152 -6.88 13.74 13.93
C LEU A 152 -6.17 12.59 14.66
N PRO A 153 -6.42 12.40 15.98
CA PRO A 153 -5.92 11.24 16.72
C PRO A 153 -6.37 9.89 16.12
N LEU A 154 -7.55 9.87 15.49
CA LEU A 154 -8.05 8.76 14.68
C LEU A 154 -8.09 9.23 13.22
N ASP A 155 -6.96 9.10 12.53
CA ASP A 155 -6.74 9.59 11.17
C ASP A 155 -7.11 8.57 10.08
N GLY A 156 -7.66 7.42 10.45
CA GLY A 156 -8.03 6.35 9.54
C GLY A 156 -9.37 5.69 9.82
N VAL A 157 -9.73 4.77 8.92
CA VAL A 157 -10.89 3.89 9.02
C VAL A 157 -10.48 2.44 8.86
N CYS A 158 -11.27 1.55 9.45
CA CYS A 158 -11.04 0.11 9.35
C CYS A 158 -11.59 -0.44 8.04
N CYS A 159 -10.69 -0.92 7.20
CA CYS A 159 -10.97 -1.51 5.91
C CYS A 159 -10.75 -3.02 5.95
N PRO A 160 -11.52 -3.82 5.20
CA PRO A 160 -11.24 -5.24 5.05
C PRO A 160 -9.77 -5.44 4.67
N ASN A 161 -9.09 -6.33 5.40
CA ASN A 161 -7.72 -6.71 5.07
C ASN A 161 -7.72 -7.65 3.86
N GLN A 162 -6.53 -8.13 3.49
CA GLN A 162 -6.38 -9.03 2.34
C GLN A 162 -7.28 -10.28 2.44
N GLU A 163 -7.13 -11.04 3.52
CA GLU A 163 -7.88 -12.28 3.77
C GLU A 163 -9.40 -12.03 3.72
N THR A 164 -9.88 -11.00 4.43
CA THR A 164 -11.30 -10.68 4.50
C THR A 164 -11.86 -10.16 3.19
N SER A 165 -11.08 -9.42 2.41
CA SER A 165 -11.52 -8.97 1.08
C SER A 165 -11.67 -10.16 0.14
N CYS A 166 -10.74 -11.12 0.15
CA CYS A 166 -10.77 -12.28 -0.73
C CYS A 166 -11.82 -13.33 -0.32
N SER A 167 -12.23 -13.35 0.95
CA SER A 167 -13.28 -14.26 1.43
C SER A 167 -14.69 -13.68 1.35
N GLN A 168 -14.84 -12.41 0.97
CA GLN A 168 -16.15 -11.77 0.89
C GLN A 168 -16.93 -12.28 -0.34
N PRO A 169 -18.28 -12.32 -0.25
CA PRO A 169 -19.10 -12.74 -1.38
C PRO A 169 -18.95 -11.80 -2.57
N ILE A 170 -19.11 -12.37 -3.77
CA ILE A 170 -19.07 -11.67 -5.05
C ILE A 170 -20.42 -11.01 -5.29
N PHE A 171 -20.39 -9.71 -5.62
CA PHE A 171 -21.58 -8.93 -5.97
C PHE A 171 -21.51 -8.50 -7.43
N GLU A 172 -22.24 -9.23 -8.28
CA GLU A 172 -22.50 -8.86 -9.66
C GLU A 172 -23.86 -8.19 -9.78
N HIS A 173 -23.95 -7.16 -10.61
CA HIS A 173 -25.15 -6.35 -10.79
C HIS A 173 -25.63 -6.45 -12.24
N GLU A 174 -26.90 -6.78 -12.44
CA GLU A 174 -27.52 -6.82 -13.78
C GLU A 174 -27.43 -5.45 -14.50
N ASP A 175 -27.48 -4.36 -13.73
CA ASP A 175 -27.32 -2.97 -14.21
C ASP A 175 -25.86 -2.49 -14.14
N GLY A 176 -24.90 -3.41 -14.10
CA GLY A 176 -23.47 -3.12 -14.01
C GLY A 176 -22.94 -2.39 -15.25
N ILE A 177 -22.14 -1.34 -14.99
CA ILE A 177 -21.59 -0.45 -16.03
C ILE A 177 -20.06 -0.47 -16.04
N LEU A 178 -19.43 -1.03 -15.01
CA LEU A 178 -17.99 -1.18 -14.91
C LEU A 178 -17.64 -2.67 -14.83
N ASN A 179 -16.71 -3.07 -15.67
CA ASN A 179 -16.14 -4.40 -15.63
C ASN A 179 -15.11 -4.50 -14.49
N ARG A 180 -15.19 -5.57 -13.68
CA ARG A 180 -14.35 -5.81 -12.50
C ARG A 180 -13.98 -7.28 -12.38
N TRP A 181 -13.08 -7.58 -11.47
CA TRP A 181 -12.66 -8.94 -11.15
C TRP A 181 -12.97 -9.27 -9.69
N ALA A 182 -13.30 -10.52 -9.39
CA ALA A 182 -13.43 -11.01 -8.02
C ALA A 182 -12.86 -12.43 -7.87
N TRP A 183 -12.42 -12.74 -6.67
CA TRP A 183 -11.87 -14.05 -6.30
C TRP A 183 -12.97 -14.98 -5.81
N ASP A 184 -13.08 -16.18 -6.37
CA ASP A 184 -14.08 -17.19 -5.98
C ASP A 184 -13.52 -18.29 -5.04
N GLY A 185 -12.25 -18.21 -4.65
CA GLY A 185 -11.54 -19.25 -3.91
C GLY A 185 -10.56 -20.08 -4.76
N ASN A 186 -10.78 -20.14 -6.07
CA ASN A 186 -9.97 -20.90 -7.02
C ASN A 186 -9.28 -20.01 -8.06
N GLY A 187 -9.95 -18.93 -8.46
CA GLY A 187 -9.51 -18.04 -9.54
C GLY A 187 -10.19 -16.68 -9.49
N CYS A 188 -9.64 -15.76 -10.29
CA CYS A 188 -10.25 -14.46 -10.53
C CYS A 188 -11.19 -14.52 -11.74
N HIS A 189 -12.43 -14.09 -11.54
CA HIS A 189 -13.46 -14.06 -12.58
C HIS A 189 -13.95 -12.64 -12.81
N GLU A 190 -14.35 -12.38 -14.04
CA GLU A 190 -14.92 -11.12 -14.47
C GLU A 190 -16.36 -10.96 -13.95
N LEU A 191 -16.74 -9.75 -13.58
CA LEU A 191 -18.11 -9.42 -13.15
C LEU A 191 -18.53 -8.02 -13.64
N SER A 192 -19.83 -7.85 -13.87
CA SER A 192 -20.42 -6.55 -14.14
C SER A 192 -20.80 -5.83 -12.84
N TRP A 193 -20.21 -4.66 -12.59
CA TRP A 193 -20.41 -3.91 -11.35
C TRP A 193 -21.04 -2.54 -11.57
N ASN A 194 -22.10 -2.28 -10.80
CA ASN A 194 -22.66 -0.95 -10.62
C ASN A 194 -22.13 -0.30 -9.32
N PRO A 195 -21.32 0.77 -9.39
CA PRO A 195 -20.74 1.45 -8.23
C PRO A 195 -21.77 2.18 -7.34
N ALA A 196 -22.98 2.43 -7.83
CA ALA A 196 -24.06 3.05 -7.04
C ALA A 196 -24.80 2.03 -6.14
N ARG A 197 -24.50 0.74 -6.27
CA ARG A 197 -25.12 -0.36 -5.52
C ARG A 197 -24.20 -0.85 -4.40
N PRO A 198 -24.74 -1.42 -3.31
CA PRO A 198 -23.94 -2.09 -2.29
C PRO A 198 -23.04 -3.17 -2.90
N SER A 199 -21.82 -3.31 -2.39
CA SER A 199 -20.85 -4.30 -2.84
C SER A 199 -19.89 -4.65 -1.69
N THR A 200 -18.88 -5.47 -1.97
CA THR A 200 -17.83 -5.89 -1.04
C THR A 200 -16.46 -5.42 -1.51
N ALA A 201 -15.43 -5.62 -0.69
CA ALA A 201 -14.05 -5.37 -1.09
C ALA A 201 -13.51 -6.44 -2.06
N ASN A 202 -14.24 -7.55 -2.28
CA ASN A 202 -13.95 -8.54 -3.32
C ASN A 202 -14.34 -7.99 -4.71
N ASN A 203 -13.66 -6.93 -5.12
CA ASN A 203 -13.94 -6.19 -6.35
C ASN A 203 -12.68 -5.44 -6.78
N PHE A 204 -12.00 -5.98 -7.78
CA PHE A 204 -10.70 -5.57 -8.25
C PHE A 204 -10.80 -4.90 -9.63
N LEU A 205 -9.90 -3.96 -9.90
CA LEU A 205 -9.86 -3.23 -11.17
C LEU A 205 -9.36 -4.10 -12.32
N THR A 206 -8.37 -4.97 -12.07
CA THR A 206 -7.82 -5.87 -13.10
C THR A 206 -7.69 -7.29 -12.57
N LYS A 207 -7.57 -8.25 -13.49
CA LYS A 207 -7.34 -9.65 -13.15
C LYS A 207 -6.06 -9.82 -12.35
N GLU A 208 -4.99 -9.18 -12.79
CA GLU A 208 -3.66 -9.27 -12.16
C GLU A 208 -3.69 -8.70 -10.74
N GLN A 209 -4.49 -7.65 -10.50
CA GLN A 209 -4.70 -7.15 -9.14
C GLN A 209 -5.40 -8.19 -8.27
N CYS A 210 -6.46 -8.79 -8.77
CA CYS A 210 -7.19 -9.83 -8.05
C CYS A 210 -6.27 -11.00 -7.70
N GLU A 211 -5.49 -11.49 -8.68
CA GLU A 211 -4.59 -12.62 -8.49
C GLU A 211 -3.47 -12.27 -7.51
N SER A 212 -2.79 -11.12 -7.67
CA SER A 212 -1.72 -10.70 -6.76
C SER A 212 -2.21 -10.29 -5.38
N TYR A 213 -3.52 -10.10 -5.22
CA TYR A 213 -4.15 -9.76 -3.95
C TYR A 213 -4.70 -11.01 -3.23
N CYS A 214 -5.23 -12.01 -3.95
CA CYS A 214 -5.91 -13.15 -3.32
C CYS A 214 -5.19 -14.48 -3.43
N VAL A 215 -4.25 -14.64 -4.36
CA VAL A 215 -3.42 -15.85 -4.39
C VAL A 215 -2.44 -15.76 -3.23
N HIS A 216 -2.70 -16.55 -2.19
CA HIS A 216 -1.74 -16.79 -1.13
C HIS A 216 -0.73 -17.80 -1.65
N ASP A 217 0.50 -17.36 -1.93
CA ASP A 217 1.61 -18.30 -2.08
C ASP A 217 1.70 -19.08 -0.76
N SER A 218 1.34 -20.36 -0.80
CA SER A 218 1.51 -21.30 0.30
C SER A 218 3.00 -21.60 0.40
N LEU A 219 3.76 -20.69 0.99
CA LEU A 219 5.14 -20.93 1.40
C LEU A 219 5.17 -21.67 2.74
#